data_AF-X0YJE2-F1
#
_entry.id   AF-X0YJE2-F1
#
_cell.length_a   1.000
_cell.length_b   1.000
_cell.length_c   1.000
_cell.angle_alpha   90.00
_cell.angle_beta   90.00
_cell.angle_gamma   90.00
#
_symmetry.space_group_name_H-M   'P 1'
#
loop_
_entity.id
_entity.type
_entity.pdbx_description
1 polymer ?
#
loop_
_entity_poly.entity_id
_entity_poly.type
_entity_poly.pdbx_seq_one_letter_code
_entity_poly.pdbx_strand_id
1 'polypeptide(L)'
;MPNHNLRKLKRDKRPLLENLLKVESTEHREIQEEIKRNLRSLGYYVKLEKKIWVGREGKVDVFARKGNYSIGIEVDHSQIRKKSIEKLNALKPDLAIFLLKGKKINIKANYLRSKLIKVNSLLVHLPKKEVQKIPMVKQRYKKFERSKTPPKFRISETDLKILKDLANYRVLDTRHISELHSKVSKRTIQRRLKLLFHAGFLERPIKQFSQYKYPSHIIYTLGRKGAKFLFPSKRTTKWRKKVKSAFLWHSLMISNFRVILTLALKNKTESKLVNWQEENLTDSVYLEGERLPIAPDGFFTIEDKDDLLHFFLEADRSTMEGKRFLSKMRAYWQWWLEEGHKKKFNISVFRVLTITVSKKRKENLRKITKRADDRRRGSEMFLFSCQKDYNLEKPESILKQIWQSPKDNSWHYLLE
;
A
#
# COMPACT_ATOMS: atom_id res chain seq x y z
N MET A 1 23.01 -34.75 4.82
CA MET A 1 24.20 -34.15 4.17
C MET A 1 24.05 -33.70 2.68
N PRO A 2 22.93 -33.11 2.17
CA PRO A 2 22.90 -32.53 0.80
C PRO A 2 23.11 -31.00 0.73
N ASN A 3 22.95 -30.29 1.85
CA ASN A 3 22.90 -28.82 1.87
C ASN A 3 24.26 -28.11 1.73
N HIS A 4 25.37 -28.78 2.04
CA HIS A 4 26.70 -28.16 2.00
C HIS A 4 27.24 -28.03 0.57
N ASN A 5 27.03 -29.04 -0.28
CA ASN A 5 27.43 -29.02 -1.70
C ASN A 5 26.64 -28.01 -2.51
N LEU A 6 25.33 -27.86 -2.24
CA LEU A 6 24.47 -26.84 -2.85
C LEU A 6 24.89 -25.40 -2.51
N ARG A 7 25.33 -25.14 -1.27
CA ARG A 7 25.82 -23.82 -0.85
C ARG A 7 27.16 -23.47 -1.52
N LYS A 8 28.07 -24.43 -1.63
CA LYS A 8 29.37 -24.27 -2.31
C LYS A 8 29.19 -24.04 -3.81
N LEU A 9 28.35 -24.84 -4.46
CA LEU A 9 27.96 -24.71 -5.88
C LEU A 9 27.33 -23.34 -6.19
N LYS A 10 26.47 -22.83 -5.29
CA LYS A 10 25.82 -21.52 -5.44
C LYS A 10 26.78 -20.34 -5.27
N ARG A 11 27.85 -20.49 -4.50
CA ARG A 11 28.81 -19.40 -4.24
C ARG A 11 29.78 -19.24 -5.40
N ASP A 12 30.30 -20.35 -5.93
CA ASP A 12 31.30 -20.33 -7.02
C ASP A 12 30.68 -20.12 -8.40
N LYS A 13 29.43 -20.54 -8.63
CA LYS A 13 28.75 -20.44 -9.94
C LYS A 13 27.80 -19.25 -10.06
N ARG A 14 27.75 -18.35 -9.06
CA ARG A 14 26.84 -17.19 -9.07
C ARG A 14 27.03 -16.25 -10.27
N PRO A 15 28.26 -15.87 -10.68
CA PRO A 15 28.47 -14.98 -11.82
C PRO A 15 27.99 -15.59 -13.15
N LEU A 16 28.21 -16.91 -13.31
CA LEU A 16 27.72 -17.69 -14.45
C LEU A 16 26.19 -17.61 -14.56
N LEU A 17 25.49 -17.87 -13.45
CA LEU A 17 24.03 -17.86 -13.42
C LEU A 17 23.44 -16.45 -13.62
N GLU A 18 24.04 -15.43 -13.00
CA GLU A 18 23.60 -14.04 -13.16
C GLU A 18 23.77 -13.54 -14.61
N ASN A 19 24.81 -13.99 -15.32
CA ASN A 19 25.00 -13.63 -16.73
C ASN A 19 24.04 -14.38 -17.67
N LEU A 20 23.75 -15.66 -17.43
CA LEU A 20 22.74 -16.38 -18.23
C LEU A 20 21.32 -15.79 -18.06
N LEU A 21 21.04 -15.18 -16.90
CA LEU A 21 19.76 -14.49 -16.65
C LEU A 21 19.63 -13.12 -17.33
N LYS A 22 20.72 -12.57 -17.88
CA LYS A 22 20.72 -11.31 -18.64
C LYS A 22 20.43 -11.51 -20.12
N VAL A 23 20.22 -12.75 -20.57
CA VAL A 23 19.85 -13.04 -21.96
C VAL A 23 18.47 -12.46 -22.26
N GLU A 24 18.40 -11.46 -23.14
CA GLU A 24 17.17 -10.73 -23.45
C GLU A 24 16.54 -11.12 -24.80
N SER A 25 17.31 -11.74 -25.71
CA SER A 25 16.78 -12.14 -27.02
C SER A 25 15.73 -13.26 -26.95
N THR A 26 14.80 -13.25 -27.90
CA THR A 26 13.82 -14.31 -28.13
C THR A 26 14.15 -15.22 -29.32
N GLU A 27 15.09 -14.80 -30.18
CA GLU A 27 15.50 -15.54 -31.37
C GLU A 27 16.61 -16.53 -31.03
N HIS A 28 16.48 -17.77 -31.52
CA HIS A 28 17.32 -18.88 -31.06
C HIS A 28 18.82 -18.65 -31.25
N ARG A 29 19.20 -18.15 -32.43
CA ARG A 29 20.59 -17.89 -32.80
C ARG A 29 21.18 -16.72 -32.03
N GLU A 30 20.38 -15.68 -31.78
CA GLU A 30 20.78 -14.53 -30.99
C GLU A 30 20.98 -14.90 -29.51
N ILE A 31 20.10 -15.74 -28.96
CA ILE A 31 20.25 -16.32 -27.62
C ILE A 31 21.60 -17.04 -27.50
N GLN A 32 21.93 -17.91 -28.46
CA GLN A 32 23.21 -18.65 -28.47
C GLN A 32 24.41 -17.69 -28.50
N GLU A 33 24.37 -16.65 -29.32
CA GLU A 33 25.45 -15.65 -29.41
C GLU A 33 25.56 -14.77 -28.16
N GLU A 34 24.44 -14.42 -27.53
CA GLU A 34 24.41 -13.68 -26.26
C GLU A 34 24.99 -14.51 -25.12
N ILE A 35 24.60 -15.79 -25.03
CA ILE A 35 25.19 -16.75 -24.09
C ILE A 35 26.69 -16.87 -24.33
N LYS A 36 27.14 -16.98 -25.58
CA LYS A 36 28.56 -17.07 -25.93
C LYS A 36 29.34 -15.84 -25.49
N ARG A 37 28.83 -14.62 -25.72
CA ARG A 37 29.46 -13.38 -25.23
C ARG A 37 29.57 -13.38 -23.70
N ASN A 38 28.47 -13.72 -23.03
CA ASN A 38 28.38 -13.77 -21.57
C ASN A 38 29.31 -14.80 -20.92
N LEU A 39 29.54 -15.94 -21.58
CA LEU A 39 30.46 -16.98 -21.09
C LEU A 39 31.92 -16.63 -21.39
N ARG A 40 32.22 -16.05 -22.56
CA ARG A 40 33.56 -15.56 -22.88
C ARG A 40 34.02 -14.48 -21.92
N SER A 41 33.13 -13.56 -21.50
CA SER A 41 33.47 -12.53 -20.50
C SER A 41 33.81 -13.11 -19.12
N LEU A 42 33.46 -14.38 -18.86
CA LEU A 42 33.82 -15.11 -17.64
C LEU A 42 35.07 -16.01 -17.83
N GLY A 43 35.72 -15.93 -18.99
CA GLY A 43 36.92 -16.69 -19.32
C GLY A 43 36.65 -18.12 -19.79
N TYR A 44 35.46 -18.42 -20.30
CA TYR A 44 35.18 -19.72 -20.94
C TYR A 44 35.54 -19.67 -22.42
N TYR A 45 36.16 -20.75 -22.91
CA TYR A 45 36.13 -21.10 -24.32
C TYR A 45 34.72 -21.59 -24.66
N VAL A 46 34.12 -21.11 -25.77
CA VAL A 46 32.73 -21.43 -26.14
C VAL A 46 32.65 -21.90 -27.58
N LYS A 47 31.96 -23.01 -27.81
CA LYS A 47 31.62 -23.58 -29.11
C LYS A 47 30.10 -23.71 -29.22
N LEU A 48 29.51 -23.06 -30.22
CA LEU A 48 28.11 -23.24 -30.57
C LEU A 48 27.92 -24.53 -31.37
N GLU A 49 26.74 -25.13 -31.29
CA GLU A 49 26.35 -26.24 -32.16
C GLU A 49 27.35 -27.42 -32.11
N LYS A 50 27.78 -27.79 -30.88
CA LYS A 50 28.78 -28.84 -30.66
C LYS A 50 28.19 -30.20 -31.03
N LYS A 51 28.71 -30.81 -32.10
CA LYS A 51 28.34 -32.17 -32.54
C LYS A 51 28.61 -33.21 -31.44
N ILE A 52 27.70 -34.17 -31.30
CA ILE A 52 27.83 -35.37 -30.48
C ILE A 52 27.74 -36.61 -31.41
N TRP A 53 28.66 -37.55 -31.24
CA TRP A 53 28.77 -38.78 -32.03
C TRP A 53 28.21 -39.99 -31.26
N VAL A 54 26.90 -40.01 -30.99
CA VAL A 54 26.25 -41.18 -30.36
C VAL A 54 24.93 -41.48 -31.06
N GLY A 55 24.93 -42.46 -31.98
CA GLY A 55 23.74 -43.15 -32.51
C GLY A 55 22.76 -42.34 -33.38
N ARG A 56 22.78 -41.01 -33.35
CA ARG A 56 22.12 -40.07 -34.29
C ARG A 56 22.90 -38.75 -34.32
N GLU A 57 23.00 -38.08 -35.47
CA GLU A 57 23.62 -36.74 -35.53
C GLU A 57 22.82 -35.74 -34.70
N GLY A 58 23.42 -35.20 -33.64
CA GLY A 58 22.84 -34.17 -32.79
C GLY A 58 23.86 -33.13 -32.39
N LYS A 59 23.43 -31.88 -32.23
CA LYS A 59 24.27 -30.76 -31.78
C LYS A 59 23.73 -30.17 -30.49
N VAL A 60 24.62 -29.85 -29.55
CA VAL A 60 24.30 -29.05 -28.37
C VAL A 60 24.44 -27.58 -28.71
N ASP A 61 23.40 -26.80 -28.40
CA ASP A 61 23.29 -25.38 -28.77
C ASP A 61 24.51 -24.58 -28.31
N VAL A 62 24.93 -24.75 -27.05
CA VAL A 62 26.15 -24.12 -26.54
C VAL A 62 26.95 -25.10 -25.68
N PHE A 63 28.24 -25.26 -26.01
CA PHE A 63 29.21 -25.92 -25.16
C PHE A 63 30.29 -24.93 -24.73
N ALA A 64 30.65 -24.92 -23.45
CA ALA A 64 31.67 -24.03 -22.91
C ALA A 64 32.64 -24.77 -21.99
N ARG A 65 33.91 -24.36 -21.96
CA ARG A 65 34.95 -24.97 -21.13
C ARG A 65 35.88 -23.92 -20.52
N LYS A 66 36.25 -24.10 -19.26
CA LYS A 66 37.26 -23.29 -18.55
C LYS A 66 38.14 -24.23 -17.73
N GLY A 67 39.39 -24.43 -18.16
CA GLY A 67 40.26 -25.48 -17.61
C GLY A 67 39.65 -26.87 -17.81
N ASN A 68 39.56 -27.64 -16.73
CA ASN A 68 38.93 -28.97 -16.73
C ASN A 68 37.41 -28.95 -16.55
N TYR A 69 36.82 -27.76 -16.39
CA TYR A 69 35.39 -27.60 -16.13
C TYR A 69 34.61 -27.28 -17.41
N SER A 70 33.56 -28.05 -17.69
CA SER A 70 32.76 -27.98 -18.90
C SER A 70 31.26 -27.75 -18.62
N ILE A 71 30.61 -27.05 -19.54
CA ILE A 71 29.19 -26.68 -19.47
C ILE A 71 28.54 -27.02 -20.81
N GLY A 72 27.40 -27.71 -20.78
CA GLY A 72 26.52 -27.88 -21.92
C GLY A 72 25.20 -27.17 -21.68
N ILE A 73 24.71 -26.42 -22.67
CA ILE A 73 23.46 -25.66 -22.58
C ILE A 73 22.58 -25.99 -23.79
N GLU A 74 21.34 -26.35 -23.52
CA GLU A 74 20.28 -26.51 -24.53
C GLU A 74 19.19 -25.44 -24.34
N VAL A 75 18.74 -24.85 -25.43
CA VAL A 75 17.75 -23.79 -25.49
C VAL A 75 16.46 -24.32 -26.11
N ASP A 76 15.57 -24.82 -25.27
CA ASP A 76 14.26 -25.34 -25.67
C ASP A 76 13.18 -24.24 -25.68
N HIS A 77 12.01 -24.51 -26.24
CA HIS A 77 10.89 -23.55 -26.22
C HIS A 77 10.24 -23.48 -24.83
N SER A 78 9.12 -24.17 -24.61
CA SER A 78 8.36 -24.06 -23.36
C SER A 78 8.59 -25.21 -22.37
N GLN A 79 9.15 -26.32 -22.85
CA GLN A 79 9.37 -27.54 -22.08
C GLN A 79 10.67 -28.19 -22.53
N ILE A 80 11.31 -28.90 -21.60
CA ILE A 80 12.55 -29.64 -21.88
C ILE A 80 12.21 -30.82 -22.78
N ARG A 81 12.91 -30.95 -23.90
CA ARG A 81 12.71 -32.07 -24.82
C ARG A 81 13.57 -33.26 -24.42
N LYS A 82 13.03 -34.48 -24.55
CA LYS A 82 13.76 -35.74 -24.33
C LYS A 82 15.07 -35.78 -25.12
N LYS A 83 15.06 -35.31 -26.38
CA LYS A 83 16.26 -35.19 -27.23
C LYS A 83 17.33 -34.27 -26.63
N SER A 84 16.95 -33.14 -26.02
CA SER A 84 17.89 -32.21 -25.39
C SER A 84 18.56 -32.85 -24.17
N ILE A 85 17.82 -33.68 -23.43
CA ILE A 85 18.34 -34.48 -22.32
C ILE A 85 19.33 -35.54 -22.83
N GLU A 86 18.94 -36.30 -23.87
CA GLU A 86 19.79 -37.33 -24.49
C GLU A 86 21.11 -36.75 -25.00
N LYS A 87 21.08 -35.59 -25.67
CA LYS A 87 22.28 -34.88 -26.13
C LYS A 87 23.21 -34.51 -24.98
N LEU A 88 22.71 -33.82 -23.95
CA LEU A 88 23.55 -33.38 -22.83
C LEU A 88 24.08 -34.56 -22.01
N ASN A 89 23.30 -35.65 -21.88
CA ASN A 89 23.76 -36.89 -21.26
C ASN A 89 24.87 -37.58 -22.06
N ALA A 90 24.80 -37.57 -23.38
CA ALA A 90 25.84 -38.10 -24.24
C ALA A 90 27.11 -37.24 -24.21
N LEU A 91 26.97 -35.91 -24.12
CA LEU A 91 28.10 -34.98 -24.02
C LEU A 91 28.81 -35.03 -22.66
N LYS A 92 28.12 -35.46 -21.59
CA LYS A 92 28.64 -35.57 -20.22
C LYS A 92 29.39 -34.32 -19.71
N PRO A 93 28.83 -33.10 -19.81
CA PRO A 93 29.49 -31.92 -19.25
C PRO A 93 29.45 -31.92 -17.72
N ASP A 94 30.37 -31.21 -17.07
CA ASP A 94 30.39 -31.03 -15.60
C ASP A 94 29.17 -30.23 -15.10
N LEU A 95 28.49 -29.52 -16.01
CA LEU A 95 27.21 -28.84 -15.76
C LEU A 95 26.36 -28.82 -17.03
N ALA A 96 25.19 -29.46 -16.96
CA ALA A 96 24.15 -29.32 -17.97
C ALA A 96 23.16 -28.23 -17.54
N ILE A 97 22.78 -27.33 -18.46
CA ILE A 97 21.81 -26.27 -18.26
C ILE A 97 20.74 -26.36 -19.34
N PHE A 98 19.48 -26.34 -18.93
CA PHE A 98 18.34 -26.17 -19.85
C PHE A 98 17.81 -24.74 -19.73
N LEU A 99 17.81 -24.01 -20.85
CA LEU A 99 17.27 -22.66 -20.98
C LEU A 99 15.98 -22.72 -21.80
N LEU A 100 14.89 -22.14 -21.32
CA LEU A 100 13.57 -22.22 -21.97
C LEU A 100 13.17 -20.85 -22.56
N LYS A 101 12.87 -20.79 -23.87
CA LYS A 101 12.41 -19.60 -24.62
C LYS A 101 10.98 -19.23 -24.26
N GLY A 102 10.66 -17.93 -24.34
CA GLY A 102 9.28 -17.45 -24.23
C GLY A 102 8.57 -17.24 -25.57
N LYS A 103 7.25 -17.49 -25.66
CA LYS A 103 6.43 -17.15 -26.84
C LYS A 103 5.95 -15.68 -26.83
N LYS A 104 5.94 -15.02 -28.00
CA LYS A 104 5.27 -13.72 -28.24
C LYS A 104 3.75 -13.84 -28.01
N ILE A 105 3.15 -12.82 -27.40
CA ILE A 105 1.69 -12.65 -27.25
C ILE A 105 1.15 -12.08 -28.57
N ASN A 106 0.21 -12.76 -29.22
CA ASN A 106 -0.64 -12.20 -30.26
C ASN A 106 -1.89 -11.58 -29.60
N ILE A 107 -2.29 -10.38 -30.04
CA ILE A 107 -3.23 -9.47 -29.35
C ILE A 107 -4.73 -9.82 -29.54
N LYS A 108 -5.09 -10.89 -30.25
CA LYS A 108 -6.49 -11.26 -30.48
C LYS A 108 -6.72 -12.75 -30.28
N ALA A 109 -7.05 -13.20 -29.06
CA ALA A 109 -7.89 -14.37 -28.78
C ALA A 109 -7.99 -14.63 -27.27
N ASN A 110 -9.20 -14.98 -26.85
CA ASN A 110 -9.68 -15.11 -25.48
C ASN A 110 -9.12 -16.31 -24.70
N TYR A 111 -9.08 -16.12 -23.37
CA TYR A 111 -9.20 -17.11 -22.29
C TYR A 111 -8.64 -18.54 -22.48
N LEU A 112 -7.48 -18.83 -21.86
CA LEU A 112 -7.35 -19.79 -20.75
C LEU A 112 -5.86 -19.97 -20.34
N ARG A 113 -5.58 -19.70 -19.06
CA ARG A 113 -4.32 -19.96 -18.33
C ARG A 113 -3.03 -19.33 -18.89
N SER A 114 -2.98 -18.01 -18.81
CA SER A 114 -1.74 -17.24 -18.87
C SER A 114 -0.76 -17.66 -17.75
N LYS A 115 0.36 -18.32 -18.09
CA LYS A 115 1.53 -18.39 -17.21
C LYS A 115 2.73 -17.75 -17.92
N LEU A 116 3.01 -16.54 -17.45
CA LEU A 116 4.17 -15.70 -17.75
C LEU A 116 5.48 -16.48 -17.93
N ILE A 117 6.22 -16.06 -18.94
CA ILE A 117 7.63 -16.33 -19.13
C ILE A 117 8.40 -15.66 -17.99
N LYS A 118 9.00 -16.48 -17.15
CA LYS A 118 10.12 -16.14 -16.27
C LYS A 118 10.95 -17.40 -16.23
N VAL A 119 12.28 -17.29 -16.33
CA VAL A 119 13.20 -18.39 -16.00
C VAL A 119 13.06 -18.66 -14.50
N ASN A 120 11.96 -19.31 -14.09
CA ASN A 120 11.60 -19.56 -12.70
C ASN A 120 12.34 -20.78 -12.12
N SER A 121 13.15 -21.45 -12.95
CA SER A 121 13.86 -22.68 -12.64
C SER A 121 15.12 -22.72 -13.51
N LEU A 122 16.29 -22.85 -12.91
CA LEU A 122 17.48 -23.36 -13.59
C LEU A 122 17.69 -24.79 -13.09
N LEU A 123 17.78 -25.74 -14.02
CA LEU A 123 17.99 -27.16 -13.70
C LEU A 123 19.46 -27.45 -13.91
N VAL A 124 20.14 -27.81 -12.81
CA VAL A 124 21.54 -28.23 -12.81
C VAL A 124 21.57 -29.74 -12.70
N HIS A 125 22.12 -30.42 -13.71
CA HIS A 125 22.45 -31.83 -13.61
C HIS A 125 23.88 -31.99 -13.06
N LEU A 126 24.03 -32.73 -11.97
CA LEU A 126 25.33 -33.20 -11.46
C LEU A 126 25.53 -34.68 -11.88
N PRO A 127 26.77 -35.22 -11.86
CA PRO A 127 27.11 -36.54 -12.41
C PRO A 127 26.30 -37.75 -11.89
N LYS A 128 25.47 -37.59 -10.86
CA LYS A 128 24.69 -38.65 -10.19
C LYS A 128 23.20 -38.74 -10.62
N LYS A 129 22.81 -38.21 -11.79
CA LYS A 129 21.42 -38.30 -12.31
C LYS A 129 20.33 -37.61 -11.46
N GLU A 130 20.70 -36.67 -10.59
CA GLU A 130 19.70 -35.89 -9.81
C GLU A 130 19.36 -34.56 -10.47
N VAL A 131 18.07 -34.27 -10.56
CA VAL A 131 17.51 -33.03 -11.12
C VAL A 131 17.16 -32.07 -9.98
N GLN A 132 17.89 -30.97 -9.82
CA GLN A 132 17.59 -29.96 -8.80
C GLN A 132 17.07 -28.64 -9.41
N LYS A 133 15.90 -28.22 -8.95
CA LYS A 133 15.31 -26.90 -9.25
C LYS A 133 15.96 -25.85 -8.37
N ILE A 134 16.72 -24.91 -8.93
CA ILE A 134 17.21 -23.75 -8.18
C ILE A 134 16.10 -22.68 -8.11
N PRO A 135 15.52 -22.39 -6.93
CA PRO A 135 14.55 -21.31 -6.81
C PRO A 135 15.26 -19.96 -6.95
N MET A 136 14.74 -19.08 -7.81
CA MET A 136 15.23 -17.69 -7.94
C MET A 136 15.16 -16.98 -6.58
N VAL A 137 16.29 -16.42 -6.13
CA VAL A 137 16.31 -15.49 -5.00
C VAL A 137 15.65 -14.19 -5.46
N LYS A 138 14.33 -14.06 -5.27
CA LYS A 138 13.67 -12.77 -5.41
C LYS A 138 14.33 -11.80 -4.42
N GLN A 139 14.78 -10.65 -4.90
CA GLN A 139 15.28 -9.57 -4.04
C GLN A 139 14.24 -9.33 -2.93
N ARG A 140 14.61 -9.68 -1.69
CA ARG A 140 13.77 -9.45 -0.53
C ARG A 140 13.88 -8.00 -0.16
N TYR A 141 12.84 -7.25 -0.46
CA TYR A 141 12.73 -5.88 -0.03
C TYR A 141 12.36 -5.81 1.45
N LYS A 142 13.11 -5.02 2.21
CA LYS A 142 12.75 -4.67 3.59
C LYS A 142 11.45 -3.86 3.60
N LYS A 143 10.67 -4.03 4.66
CA LYS A 143 9.32 -3.46 4.75
C LYS A 143 9.32 -1.95 5.01
N PHE A 144 10.23 -1.45 5.83
CA PHE A 144 10.28 -0.04 6.21
C PHE A 144 11.53 0.70 5.70
N GLU A 145 12.39 0.00 4.97
CA GLU A 145 13.61 0.55 4.40
C GLU A 145 13.50 0.55 2.87
N ARG A 146 13.86 1.69 2.26
CA ARG A 146 13.88 1.83 0.81
C ARG A 146 14.98 0.96 0.22
N SER A 147 14.75 0.43 -0.97
CA SER A 147 15.80 -0.29 -1.70
C SER A 147 16.81 0.73 -2.23
N LYS A 148 18.11 0.44 -2.10
CA LYS A 148 19.16 1.20 -2.82
C LYS A 148 18.98 1.09 -4.35
N THR A 149 18.44 -0.04 -4.81
CA THR A 149 18.04 -0.30 -6.19
C THR A 149 16.52 -0.46 -6.27
N PRO A 150 15.75 0.63 -6.40
CA PRO A 150 14.29 0.55 -6.46
C PRO A 150 13.84 -0.15 -7.76
N PRO A 151 12.73 -0.89 -7.72
CA PRO A 151 12.20 -1.56 -8.92
C PRO A 151 11.78 -0.52 -9.97
N LYS A 152 12.14 -0.76 -11.23
CA LYS A 152 11.61 0.01 -12.37
C LYS A 152 10.16 -0.40 -12.62
N PHE A 153 9.26 0.57 -12.75
CA PHE A 153 7.86 0.34 -13.10
C PHE A 153 7.27 1.59 -13.75
N ARG A 154 6.19 1.41 -14.52
CA ARG A 154 5.36 2.51 -15.02
C ARG A 154 4.23 2.78 -14.03
N ILE A 155 3.98 4.06 -13.77
CA ILE A 155 2.83 4.52 -12.98
C ILE A 155 1.55 4.10 -13.73
N SER A 156 0.62 3.48 -13.01
CA SER A 156 -0.69 3.11 -13.57
C SER A 156 -1.75 4.11 -13.12
N GLU A 157 -2.93 4.04 -13.73
CA GLU A 157 -4.10 4.78 -13.28
C GLU A 157 -4.44 4.50 -11.80
N THR A 158 -4.34 3.24 -11.37
CA THR A 158 -4.50 2.87 -9.94
C THR A 158 -3.49 3.59 -9.05
N ASP A 159 -2.23 3.71 -9.47
CA ASP A 159 -1.24 4.44 -8.66
C ASP A 159 -1.58 5.91 -8.56
N LEU A 160 -2.01 6.52 -9.67
CA LEU A 160 -2.42 7.92 -9.67
C LEU A 160 -3.58 8.14 -8.69
N LYS A 161 -4.58 7.25 -8.68
CA LYS A 161 -5.68 7.28 -7.71
C LYS A 161 -5.19 7.14 -6.27
N ILE A 162 -4.32 6.17 -5.97
CA ILE A 162 -3.71 5.99 -4.64
C ILE A 162 -2.96 7.27 -4.20
N LEU A 163 -2.19 7.89 -5.10
CA LEU A 163 -1.45 9.10 -4.79
C LEU A 163 -2.39 10.28 -4.50
N LYS A 164 -3.46 10.44 -5.29
CA LYS A 164 -4.50 11.46 -5.06
C LYS A 164 -5.21 11.23 -3.72
N ASP A 165 -5.55 9.98 -3.40
CA ASP A 165 -6.17 9.64 -2.12
C ASP A 165 -5.24 9.97 -0.95
N LEU A 166 -3.96 9.63 -1.03
CA LEU A 166 -3.00 10.00 0.03
C LEU A 166 -2.69 11.50 0.09
N ALA A 167 -2.91 12.26 -0.98
CA ALA A 167 -2.89 13.72 -0.93
C ALA A 167 -4.12 14.29 -0.23
N ASN A 168 -5.29 13.65 -0.42
CA ASN A 168 -6.58 14.11 0.11
C ASN A 168 -6.82 13.69 1.57
N TYR A 169 -6.59 12.42 1.89
CA TYR A 169 -6.77 11.85 3.24
C TYR A 169 -5.53 12.02 4.13
N ARG A 170 -4.37 12.40 3.55
CA ARG A 170 -3.05 12.56 4.21
C ARG A 170 -2.42 11.27 4.74
N VAL A 171 -3.18 10.41 5.41
CA VAL A 171 -2.71 9.15 6.03
C VAL A 171 -3.70 8.04 5.74
N LEU A 172 -3.25 6.95 5.11
CA LEU A 172 -4.09 5.76 4.89
C LEU A 172 -3.31 4.49 5.22
N ASP A 173 -4.00 3.48 5.76
CA ASP A 173 -3.41 2.15 5.90
C ASP A 173 -3.73 1.25 4.68
N THR A 174 -3.12 0.06 4.64
CA THR A 174 -3.38 -0.90 3.56
C THR A 174 -4.87 -1.25 3.39
N ARG A 175 -5.68 -1.29 4.46
CA ARG A 175 -7.11 -1.61 4.38
C ARG A 175 -7.86 -0.46 3.72
N HIS A 176 -7.65 0.77 4.20
CA HIS A 176 -8.30 1.95 3.62
C HIS A 176 -8.09 2.02 2.11
N ILE A 177 -6.84 1.88 1.66
CA ILE A 177 -6.50 1.94 0.24
C ILE A 177 -7.12 0.77 -0.55
N SER A 178 -7.21 -0.41 0.08
CA SER A 178 -7.83 -1.56 -0.57
C SER A 178 -9.33 -1.38 -0.75
N GLU A 179 -10.03 -0.83 0.25
CA GLU A 179 -11.49 -0.64 0.21
C GLU A 179 -11.89 0.55 -0.70
N LEU A 180 -11.13 1.65 -0.68
CA LEU A 180 -11.30 2.76 -1.64
C LEU A 180 -11.12 2.32 -3.10
N HIS A 181 -10.33 1.27 -3.33
CA HIS A 181 -10.09 0.67 -4.65
C HIS A 181 -10.60 -0.77 -4.75
N SER A 182 -11.79 -1.05 -4.21
CA SER A 182 -12.38 -2.40 -4.14
C SER A 182 -12.45 -3.15 -5.48
N LYS A 183 -12.53 -2.45 -6.61
CA LYS A 183 -12.48 -3.03 -7.96
C LYS A 183 -11.11 -3.66 -8.31
N VAL A 184 -10.07 -3.38 -7.55
CA VAL A 184 -8.69 -3.88 -7.76
C VAL A 184 -8.36 -4.90 -6.68
N SER A 185 -7.83 -6.07 -7.07
CA SER A 185 -7.51 -7.12 -6.09
C SER A 185 -6.52 -6.66 -5.01
N LYS A 186 -6.77 -7.05 -3.75
CA LYS A 186 -5.93 -6.71 -2.58
C LYS A 186 -4.44 -7.04 -2.82
N ARG A 187 -4.15 -8.17 -3.50
CA ARG A 187 -2.79 -8.57 -3.89
C ARG A 187 -2.14 -7.58 -4.85
N THR A 188 -2.90 -7.04 -5.80
CA THR A 188 -2.41 -6.03 -6.75
C THR A 188 -2.14 -4.71 -6.03
N ILE A 189 -3.06 -4.25 -5.17
CA ILE A 189 -2.87 -3.06 -4.34
C ILE A 189 -1.59 -3.18 -3.51
N GLN A 190 -1.41 -4.28 -2.77
CA GLN A 190 -0.19 -4.51 -1.98
C GLN A 190 1.09 -4.47 -2.82
N ARG A 191 1.05 -5.05 -4.04
CA ARG A 191 2.17 -4.99 -4.98
C ARG A 191 2.45 -3.55 -5.42
N ARG A 192 1.43 -2.77 -5.78
CA ARG A 192 1.57 -1.35 -6.18
C ARG A 192 2.12 -0.50 -5.04
N LEU A 193 1.55 -0.62 -3.83
CA LEU A 193 2.03 0.07 -2.63
C LEU A 193 3.50 -0.21 -2.34
N LYS A 194 3.96 -1.45 -2.55
CA LYS A 194 5.37 -1.81 -2.44
C LYS A 194 6.24 -1.10 -3.49
N LEU A 195 5.84 -1.11 -4.76
CA LEU A 195 6.58 -0.44 -5.83
C LEU A 195 6.68 1.08 -5.58
N LEU A 196 5.55 1.71 -5.30
CA LEU A 196 5.46 3.14 -5.04
C LEU A 196 6.25 3.55 -3.80
N PHE A 197 6.21 2.74 -2.73
CA PHE A 197 7.08 2.92 -1.58
C PHE A 197 8.53 2.87 -2.02
N HIS A 198 9.06 1.77 -2.56
CA HIS A 198 10.51 1.70 -2.85
C HIS A 198 11.00 2.79 -3.82
N ALA A 199 10.18 3.23 -4.76
CA ALA A 199 10.56 4.23 -5.75
C ALA A 199 10.54 5.68 -5.25
N GLY A 200 9.96 5.99 -4.09
CA GLY A 200 9.91 7.36 -3.54
C GLY A 200 8.56 8.07 -3.63
N PHE A 201 7.54 7.39 -4.15
CA PHE A 201 6.21 7.98 -4.36
C PHE A 201 5.37 7.98 -3.09
N LEU A 202 5.56 6.98 -2.22
CA LEU A 202 4.93 6.88 -0.90
C LEU A 202 5.99 6.86 0.20
N GLU A 203 5.65 7.33 1.39
CA GLU A 203 6.39 7.05 2.62
C GLU A 203 5.67 5.98 3.45
N ARG A 204 6.45 5.28 4.29
CA ARG A 204 5.95 4.47 5.40
C ARG A 204 6.51 5.09 6.68
N PRO A 205 5.72 5.88 7.45
CA PRO A 205 6.23 6.57 8.63
C PRO A 205 6.90 5.62 9.63
N ILE A 206 8.17 5.87 9.98
CA ILE A 206 9.00 4.95 10.80
C ILE A 206 8.39 4.69 12.18
N LYS A 207 7.69 5.66 12.78
CA LYS A 207 7.08 5.49 14.11
C LYS A 207 6.06 4.37 14.21
N GLN A 208 5.48 3.94 13.08
CA GLN A 208 4.59 2.77 13.11
C GLN A 208 5.36 1.49 13.46
N PHE A 209 6.69 1.45 13.26
CA PHE A 209 7.53 0.27 13.46
C PHE A 209 7.47 -0.27 14.90
N SER A 210 7.56 0.60 15.91
CA SER A 210 7.54 0.17 17.32
C SER A 210 6.19 -0.40 17.75
N GLN A 211 5.11 0.00 17.09
CA GLN A 211 3.76 -0.50 17.34
C GLN A 211 3.32 -1.52 16.27
N TYR A 212 4.20 -1.86 15.33
CA TYR A 212 3.90 -2.81 14.26
C TYR A 212 3.95 -4.23 14.83
N LYS A 213 2.82 -4.69 15.38
CA LYS A 213 2.61 -6.10 15.74
C LYS A 213 1.85 -6.77 14.61
N TYR A 214 2.39 -7.85 14.05
CA TYR A 214 1.63 -8.63 13.08
C TYR A 214 0.36 -9.18 13.76
N PRO A 215 -0.82 -9.12 13.14
CA PRO A 215 -1.13 -8.62 11.80
C PRO A 215 -1.56 -7.13 11.79
N SER A 216 -0.60 -6.20 11.74
CA SER A 216 -0.90 -4.77 11.57
C SER A 216 -0.82 -4.35 10.10
N HIS A 217 -1.68 -3.42 9.72
CA HIS A 217 -1.69 -2.84 8.38
C HIS A 217 -0.64 -1.73 8.29
N ILE A 218 0.05 -1.65 7.15
CA ILE A 218 1.09 -0.63 6.96
C ILE A 218 0.40 0.71 6.70
N ILE A 219 0.83 1.74 7.41
CA ILE A 219 0.40 3.11 7.22
C ILE A 219 1.29 3.78 6.16
N TYR A 220 0.64 4.48 5.23
CA TYR A 220 1.25 5.20 4.14
C TYR A 220 0.91 6.69 4.21
N THR A 221 1.85 7.51 3.76
CA THR A 221 1.63 8.93 3.45
C THR A 221 2.20 9.23 2.07
N LEU A 222 1.85 10.39 1.50
CA LEU A 222 2.42 10.83 0.23
C LEU A 222 3.95 11.07 0.38
N GLY A 223 4.73 10.50 -0.55
CA GLY A 223 6.18 10.66 -0.60
C GLY A 223 6.61 11.84 -1.44
N ARG A 224 7.87 12.26 -1.29
CA ARG A 224 8.41 13.46 -1.97
C ARG A 224 8.26 13.39 -3.49
N LYS A 225 8.53 12.23 -4.11
CA LYS A 225 8.34 12.09 -5.56
C LYS A 225 6.87 12.07 -5.94
N GLY A 226 5.99 11.51 -5.10
CA GLY A 226 4.54 11.51 -5.31
C GLY A 226 3.96 12.92 -5.29
N ALA A 227 4.36 13.73 -4.30
CA ALA A 227 3.96 15.13 -4.22
C ALA A 227 4.45 15.95 -5.42
N LYS A 228 5.72 15.80 -5.83
CA LYS A 228 6.26 16.46 -7.03
C LYS A 228 5.52 16.02 -8.30
N PHE A 229 5.14 14.75 -8.37
CA PHE A 229 4.41 14.20 -9.51
C PHE A 229 2.97 14.74 -9.61
N LEU A 230 2.26 14.86 -8.49
CA LEU A 230 0.88 15.40 -8.48
C LEU A 230 0.82 16.92 -8.62
N PHE A 231 1.81 17.63 -8.07
CA PHE A 231 1.79 19.09 -7.97
C PHE A 231 3.12 19.69 -8.47
N PRO A 232 3.43 19.58 -9.77
CA PRO A 232 4.71 20.01 -10.31
C PRO A 232 4.97 21.52 -10.16
N SER A 233 3.92 22.34 -10.20
CA SER A 233 3.98 23.81 -10.14
C SER A 233 3.90 24.39 -8.72
N LYS A 234 3.47 23.62 -7.71
CA LYS A 234 3.43 24.11 -6.33
C LYS A 234 4.82 23.92 -5.70
N ARG A 235 5.38 24.98 -5.10
CA ARG A 235 6.57 24.85 -4.23
C ARG A 235 6.26 23.72 -3.23
N THR A 236 7.07 22.66 -3.27
CA THR A 236 6.87 21.42 -2.48
C THR A 236 6.79 21.67 -0.96
N THR A 237 7.06 22.90 -0.51
CA THR A 237 6.96 23.39 0.86
C THR A 237 5.53 23.50 1.41
N LYS A 238 4.49 23.76 0.60
CA LYS A 238 3.09 23.79 1.11
C LYS A 238 2.57 22.39 1.50
N TRP A 239 2.89 21.37 0.71
CA TRP A 239 2.55 19.96 1.00
C TRP A 239 3.47 19.31 2.05
N ARG A 240 4.51 20.03 2.48
CA ARG A 240 5.56 19.56 3.39
C ARG A 240 5.17 19.59 4.86
N LYS A 241 3.89 19.78 5.21
CA LYS A 241 3.41 19.41 6.55
C LYS A 241 3.49 17.88 6.65
N LYS A 242 4.71 17.35 6.80
CA LYS A 242 4.95 15.99 7.26
C LYS A 242 4.02 15.82 8.43
N VAL A 243 3.15 14.81 8.38
CA VAL A 243 2.33 14.43 9.53
C VAL A 243 3.32 14.30 10.68
N LYS A 244 3.27 15.27 11.61
CA LYS A 244 4.20 15.32 12.73
C LYS A 244 4.03 13.97 13.41
N SER A 245 5.15 13.34 13.68
CA SER A 245 5.19 11.94 14.02
C SER A 245 4.39 11.62 15.31
N ALA A 246 4.20 12.61 16.20
CA ALA A 246 3.31 12.52 17.36
C ALA A 246 1.80 12.39 17.03
N PHE A 247 1.38 12.76 15.80
CA PHE A 247 -0.02 12.82 15.38
C PHE A 247 -0.40 11.72 14.38
N LEU A 248 0.50 10.77 14.05
CA LEU A 248 0.23 9.74 13.04
C LEU A 248 -1.07 8.96 13.32
N TRP A 249 -1.23 8.51 14.57
CA TRP A 249 -2.40 7.73 14.97
C TRP A 249 -3.67 8.57 15.12
N HIS A 250 -3.53 9.86 15.39
CA HIS A 250 -4.61 10.84 15.39
C HIS A 250 -5.12 11.06 13.96
N SER A 251 -4.22 11.37 13.03
CA SER A 251 -4.53 11.49 11.61
C SER A 251 -5.10 10.19 11.03
N LEU A 252 -4.61 9.02 11.46
CA LEU A 252 -5.18 7.74 11.04
C LEU A 252 -6.61 7.54 11.56
N MET A 253 -6.92 7.98 12.79
CA MET A 253 -8.26 7.91 13.36
C MET A 253 -9.25 8.78 12.58
N ILE A 254 -8.86 10.02 12.25
CA ILE A 254 -9.63 10.92 11.38
C ILE A 254 -9.83 10.28 10.00
N SER A 255 -8.76 9.75 9.41
CA SER A 255 -8.83 9.13 8.08
C SER A 255 -9.70 7.88 8.06
N ASN A 256 -9.65 7.06 9.12
CA ASN A 256 -10.52 5.89 9.26
C ASN A 256 -11.99 6.30 9.31
N PHE A 257 -12.34 7.30 10.13
CA PHE A 257 -13.69 7.87 10.16
C PHE A 257 -14.13 8.35 8.77
N ARG A 258 -13.30 9.18 8.12
CA ARG A 258 -13.62 9.75 6.80
C ARG A 258 -13.79 8.67 5.73
N VAL A 259 -12.91 7.68 5.68
CA VAL A 259 -12.99 6.58 4.70
C VAL A 259 -14.27 5.79 4.91
N ILE A 260 -14.61 5.44 6.15
CA ILE A 260 -15.83 4.68 6.46
C ILE A 260 -17.06 5.51 6.07
N LEU A 261 -17.12 6.80 6.44
CA LEU A 261 -18.19 7.70 6.03
C LEU A 261 -18.31 7.80 4.50
N THR A 262 -17.19 7.98 3.81
CA THR A 262 -17.14 8.05 2.33
C THR A 262 -17.72 6.78 1.71
N LEU A 263 -17.31 5.60 2.21
CA LEU A 263 -17.79 4.32 1.70
C LEU A 263 -19.26 4.07 2.03
N ALA A 264 -19.73 4.49 3.21
CA ALA A 264 -21.12 4.36 3.64
C ALA A 264 -22.06 5.18 2.75
N LEU A 265 -21.66 6.42 2.42
CA LEU A 265 -22.46 7.33 1.59
C LEU A 265 -22.36 7.00 0.09
N LYS A 266 -21.28 6.35 -0.36
CA LYS A 266 -21.08 6.01 -1.78
C LYS A 266 -22.20 5.16 -2.39
N ASN A 267 -22.89 4.36 -1.59
CA ASN A 267 -23.98 3.49 -2.03
C ASN A 267 -25.37 4.09 -1.76
N LYS A 268 -25.45 5.33 -1.27
CA LYS A 268 -26.71 6.04 -1.06
C LYS A 268 -27.07 6.84 -2.31
N THR A 269 -28.36 6.92 -2.60
CA THR A 269 -28.91 7.71 -3.71
C THR A 269 -29.15 9.16 -3.31
N GLU A 270 -29.66 9.38 -2.09
CA GLU A 270 -30.09 10.69 -1.59
C GLU A 270 -29.09 11.35 -0.65
N SER A 271 -27.98 10.66 -0.31
CA SER A 271 -27.01 11.13 0.68
C SER A 271 -25.59 11.16 0.10
N LYS A 272 -24.88 12.29 0.18
CA LYS A 272 -23.50 12.39 -0.32
C LYS A 272 -22.63 13.33 0.53
N LEU A 273 -21.36 12.99 0.68
CA LEU A 273 -20.36 13.85 1.32
C LEU A 273 -19.95 14.96 0.34
N VAL A 274 -20.46 16.18 0.52
CA VAL A 274 -20.23 17.30 -0.41
C VAL A 274 -19.03 18.16 -0.05
N ASN A 275 -18.63 18.17 1.22
CA ASN A 275 -17.48 18.94 1.69
C ASN A 275 -16.67 18.16 2.72
N TRP A 276 -15.35 18.33 2.69
CA TRP A 276 -14.44 17.89 3.74
C TRP A 276 -13.23 18.82 3.84
N GLN A 277 -13.00 19.39 5.01
CA GLN A 277 -11.97 20.36 5.29
C GLN A 277 -11.22 20.01 6.58
N GLU A 278 -9.89 20.14 6.58
CA GLU A 278 -9.01 19.92 7.74
C GLU A 278 -8.00 21.07 7.92
N GLU A 279 -8.20 22.20 7.24
CA GLU A 279 -7.34 23.40 7.29
C GLU A 279 -8.20 24.64 7.46
N ASN A 280 -7.63 25.72 8.01
CA ASN A 280 -8.31 27.01 8.21
C ASN A 280 -9.62 26.91 9.01
N LEU A 281 -9.69 25.97 9.95
CA LEU A 281 -10.88 25.77 10.78
C LEU A 281 -10.86 26.53 12.10
N THR A 282 -9.72 27.09 12.47
CA THR A 282 -9.49 27.61 13.82
C THR A 282 -10.18 28.94 14.05
N ASP A 283 -10.83 29.09 15.19
CA ASP A 283 -11.42 30.33 15.68
C ASP A 283 -11.20 30.49 17.19
N SER A 284 -11.77 31.52 17.82
CA SER A 284 -11.81 31.62 19.28
C SER A 284 -12.97 32.48 19.76
N VAL A 285 -13.39 32.23 20.99
CA VAL A 285 -14.39 33.03 21.72
C VAL A 285 -13.80 33.49 23.06
N TYR A 286 -14.45 34.46 23.69
CA TYR A 286 -14.11 34.90 25.04
C TYR A 286 -15.24 34.53 25.99
N LEU A 287 -14.91 33.82 27.07
CA LEU A 287 -15.86 33.42 28.09
C LEU A 287 -15.26 33.73 29.46
N GLU A 288 -15.98 34.50 30.30
CA GLU A 288 -15.50 34.91 31.63
C GLU A 288 -14.11 35.58 31.60
N GLY A 289 -13.82 36.35 30.54
CA GLY A 289 -12.53 37.01 30.34
C GLY A 289 -11.41 36.10 29.81
N GLU A 290 -11.63 34.79 29.72
CA GLU A 290 -10.67 33.83 29.15
C GLU A 290 -10.91 33.61 27.66
N ARG A 291 -9.83 33.61 26.87
CA ARG A 291 -9.88 33.24 25.44
C ARG A 291 -9.90 31.73 25.29
N LEU A 292 -11.00 31.20 24.76
CA LEU A 292 -11.15 29.77 24.47
C LEU A 292 -10.98 29.48 22.97
N PRO A 293 -10.00 28.64 22.57
CA PRO A 293 -9.78 28.32 21.16
C PRO A 293 -10.76 27.27 20.65
N ILE A 294 -11.14 27.42 19.39
CA ILE A 294 -11.95 26.47 18.62
C ILE A 294 -11.05 25.93 17.52
N ALA A 295 -10.79 24.63 17.56
CA ALA A 295 -9.88 23.97 16.65
C ALA A 295 -10.34 22.54 16.39
N PRO A 296 -11.36 22.34 15.53
CA PRO A 296 -11.83 21.02 15.15
C PRO A 296 -10.75 20.26 14.36
N ASP A 297 -10.81 18.93 14.44
CA ASP A 297 -9.96 18.03 13.67
C ASP A 297 -10.42 17.91 12.20
N GLY A 298 -11.69 18.19 11.94
CA GLY A 298 -12.26 18.26 10.61
C GLY A 298 -13.59 19.00 10.60
N PHE A 299 -13.95 19.53 9.45
CA PHE A 299 -15.28 20.07 9.15
C PHE A 299 -15.79 19.38 7.89
N PHE A 300 -17.03 18.92 7.89
CA PHE A 300 -17.60 18.28 6.73
C PHE A 300 -19.10 18.53 6.62
N THR A 301 -19.62 18.31 5.41
CA THR A 301 -21.04 18.51 5.12
C THR A 301 -21.55 17.32 4.35
N ILE A 302 -22.68 16.78 4.81
CA ILE A 302 -23.44 15.75 4.12
C ILE A 302 -24.67 16.43 3.56
N GLU A 303 -24.90 16.27 2.26
CA GLU A 303 -26.19 16.55 1.66
C GLU A 303 -27.05 15.29 1.81
N ASP A 304 -28.23 15.40 2.40
CA ASP A 304 -29.21 14.32 2.54
C ASP A 304 -30.61 14.84 2.17
N LYS A 305 -31.23 14.30 1.12
CA LYS A 305 -32.58 14.70 0.66
C LYS A 305 -32.75 16.23 0.53
N ASP A 306 -31.75 16.88 -0.05
CA ASP A 306 -31.63 18.34 -0.25
C ASP A 306 -31.27 19.17 1.01
N ASP A 307 -31.20 18.56 2.20
CA ASP A 307 -30.73 19.22 3.42
C ASP A 307 -29.20 19.14 3.55
N LEU A 308 -28.59 20.24 4.02
CA LEU A 308 -27.16 20.31 4.34
C LEU A 308 -26.92 20.10 5.83
N LEU A 309 -26.37 18.94 6.17
CA LEU A 309 -25.99 18.58 7.53
C LEU A 309 -24.51 18.91 7.76
N HIS A 310 -24.25 19.89 8.62
CA HIS A 310 -22.89 20.36 8.91
C HIS A 310 -22.32 19.79 10.21
N PHE A 311 -21.08 19.30 10.14
CA PHE A 311 -20.43 18.64 11.26
C PHE A 311 -19.00 19.13 11.49
N PHE A 312 -18.67 19.36 12.76
CA PHE A 312 -17.29 19.45 13.22
C PHE A 312 -16.88 18.14 13.87
N LEU A 313 -15.67 17.66 13.57
CA LEU A 313 -15.13 16.41 14.08
C LEU A 313 -14.08 16.66 15.18
N GLU A 314 -14.16 15.86 16.23
CA GLU A 314 -13.21 15.77 17.34
C GLU A 314 -12.76 14.31 17.52
N ALA A 315 -11.49 14.02 17.27
CA ALA A 315 -10.93 12.68 17.38
C ALA A 315 -10.13 12.51 18.68
N ASP A 316 -10.79 12.08 19.76
CA ASP A 316 -10.13 11.93 21.06
C ASP A 316 -9.42 10.57 21.20
N ARG A 317 -8.09 10.64 21.30
CA ARG A 317 -7.22 9.48 21.56
C ARG A 317 -6.90 9.27 23.05
N SER A 318 -7.70 9.81 23.96
CA SER A 318 -7.45 9.82 25.40
C SER A 318 -6.18 10.56 25.82
N THR A 319 -5.68 11.51 25.02
CA THR A 319 -4.51 12.33 25.35
C THR A 319 -4.87 13.69 25.96
N MET A 320 -6.15 14.06 25.94
CA MET A 320 -6.65 15.33 26.48
C MET A 320 -7.27 15.13 27.87
N GLU A 321 -6.99 16.02 28.81
CA GLU A 321 -7.65 16.01 30.12
C GLU A 321 -9.11 16.42 30.03
N GLY A 322 -9.94 15.93 30.97
CA GLY A 322 -11.37 16.23 31.01
C GLY A 322 -11.69 17.73 31.13
N LYS A 323 -10.91 18.49 31.92
CA LYS A 323 -11.09 19.95 32.06
C LYS A 323 -10.86 20.66 30.73
N ARG A 324 -9.77 20.33 30.01
CA ARG A 324 -9.47 20.90 28.69
C ARG A 324 -10.54 20.53 27.66
N PHE A 325 -11.05 19.30 27.70
CA PHE A 325 -12.15 18.88 26.83
C PHE A 325 -13.43 19.66 27.12
N LEU A 326 -13.78 19.86 28.40
CA LEU A 326 -14.93 20.68 28.79
C LEU A 326 -14.80 22.12 28.30
N SER A 327 -13.63 22.76 28.48
CA SER A 327 -13.37 24.10 27.95
C SER A 327 -13.57 24.16 26.44
N LYS A 328 -13.18 23.11 25.70
CA LYS A 328 -13.43 23.02 24.25
C LYS A 328 -14.91 22.95 23.91
N MET A 329 -15.69 22.14 24.63
CA MET A 329 -17.14 22.05 24.41
C MET A 329 -17.85 23.36 24.76
N ARG A 330 -17.43 24.03 25.85
CA ARG A 330 -17.91 25.39 26.17
C ARG A 330 -17.58 26.41 25.09
N ALA A 331 -16.40 26.31 24.48
CA ALA A 331 -16.02 27.17 23.36
C ALA A 331 -16.98 26.98 22.16
N TYR A 332 -17.33 25.75 21.79
CA TYR A 332 -18.34 25.50 20.74
C TYR A 332 -19.72 26.06 21.11
N TRP A 333 -20.16 25.88 22.35
CA TRP A 333 -21.44 26.39 22.83
C TRP A 333 -21.50 27.92 22.74
N GLN A 334 -20.48 28.59 23.27
CA GLN A 334 -20.37 30.04 23.23
C GLN A 334 -20.26 30.56 21.78
N TRP A 335 -19.52 29.88 20.93
CA TRP A 335 -19.37 30.25 19.52
C TRP A 335 -20.65 30.11 18.72
N TRP A 336 -21.49 29.13 19.07
CA TRP A 336 -22.83 29.01 18.52
C TRP A 336 -23.73 30.17 18.99
N LEU A 337 -23.70 30.53 20.28
CA LEU A 337 -24.45 31.67 20.83
C LEU A 337 -24.06 33.00 20.17
N GLU A 338 -22.76 33.20 19.90
CA GLU A 338 -22.22 34.41 19.25
C GLU A 338 -22.33 34.41 17.71
N GLU A 339 -22.98 33.38 17.15
CA GLU A 339 -23.12 33.16 15.70
C GLU A 339 -21.79 33.10 14.93
N GLY A 340 -20.72 32.68 15.60
CA GLY A 340 -19.40 32.60 14.99
C GLY A 340 -19.33 31.60 13.83
N HIS A 341 -20.14 30.53 13.88
CA HIS A 341 -20.30 29.57 12.78
C HIS A 341 -20.91 30.20 11.53
N LYS A 342 -21.92 31.07 11.69
CA LYS A 342 -22.49 31.84 10.57
C LYS A 342 -21.45 32.78 9.97
N LYS A 343 -20.77 33.56 10.82
CA LYS A 343 -19.75 34.54 10.39
C LYS A 343 -18.57 33.89 9.65
N LYS A 344 -18.10 32.73 10.14
CA LYS A 344 -16.89 32.07 9.61
C LYS A 344 -17.15 31.10 8.47
N PHE A 345 -18.23 30.33 8.54
CA PHE A 345 -18.51 29.23 7.61
C PHE A 345 -19.79 29.43 6.80
N ASN A 346 -20.59 30.46 7.08
CA ASN A 346 -21.89 30.70 6.44
C ASN A 346 -22.84 29.49 6.56
N ILE A 347 -22.92 28.89 7.75
CA ILE A 347 -23.80 27.76 8.05
C ILE A 347 -24.79 28.14 9.15
N SER A 348 -26.02 27.64 9.08
CA SER A 348 -27.10 27.98 10.03
C SER A 348 -26.99 27.19 11.34
N VAL A 349 -26.80 25.88 11.24
CA VAL A 349 -26.69 24.92 12.34
C VAL A 349 -25.54 23.96 12.10
N PHE A 350 -25.04 23.35 13.18
CA PHE A 350 -24.03 22.30 13.09
C PHE A 350 -24.12 21.36 14.29
N ARG A 351 -23.57 20.15 14.14
CA ARG A 351 -23.28 19.26 15.28
C ARG A 351 -21.77 19.05 15.42
N VAL A 352 -21.32 18.80 16.65
CA VAL A 352 -19.95 18.44 16.98
C VAL A 352 -19.91 16.94 17.28
N LEU A 353 -19.26 16.18 16.41
CA LEU A 353 -19.07 14.75 16.56
C LEU A 353 -17.75 14.47 17.28
N THR A 354 -17.83 13.81 18.43
CA THR A 354 -16.65 13.30 19.14
C THR A 354 -16.55 11.80 18.98
N ILE A 355 -15.48 11.34 18.34
CA ILE A 355 -15.13 9.92 18.26
C ILE A 355 -14.00 9.60 19.23
N THR A 356 -14.13 8.49 19.96
CA THR A 356 -13.14 8.09 20.97
C THR A 356 -12.59 6.69 20.74
N VAL A 357 -11.44 6.39 21.34
CA VAL A 357 -10.80 5.07 21.21
C VAL A 357 -11.50 3.95 21.99
N SER A 358 -12.26 4.29 23.04
CA SER A 358 -12.91 3.31 23.93
C SER A 358 -14.28 3.80 24.43
N LYS A 359 -15.19 2.87 24.68
CA LYS A 359 -16.54 3.17 25.20
C LYS A 359 -16.50 3.87 26.57
N LYS A 360 -15.56 3.49 27.44
CA LYS A 360 -15.36 4.15 28.75
C LYS A 360 -14.96 5.62 28.57
N ARG A 361 -14.03 5.91 27.65
CA ARG A 361 -13.62 7.29 27.35
C ARG A 361 -14.77 8.09 26.76
N LYS A 362 -15.50 7.51 25.78
CA LYS A 362 -16.74 8.09 25.21
C LYS A 362 -17.68 8.55 26.32
N GLU A 363 -17.98 7.65 27.26
CA GLU A 363 -18.95 7.92 28.31
C GLU A 363 -18.48 9.00 29.29
N ASN A 364 -17.21 8.99 29.67
CA ASN A 364 -16.64 10.03 30.52
C ASN A 364 -16.72 11.42 29.87
N LEU A 365 -16.36 11.53 28.59
CA LEU A 365 -16.41 12.81 27.87
C LEU A 365 -17.85 13.30 27.67
N ARG A 366 -18.78 12.40 27.33
CA ARG A 366 -20.20 12.71 27.20
C ARG A 366 -20.78 13.26 28.51
N LYS A 367 -20.51 12.59 29.64
CA LYS A 367 -20.97 13.04 30.97
C LYS A 367 -20.42 14.42 31.34
N ILE A 368 -19.12 14.67 31.08
CA ILE A 368 -18.50 15.97 31.34
C ILE A 368 -19.15 17.06 30.48
N THR A 369 -19.48 16.75 29.23
CA THR A 369 -20.08 17.68 28.25
C THR A 369 -21.47 18.17 28.64
N LYS A 370 -22.17 17.49 29.57
CA LYS A 370 -23.41 18.02 30.16
C LYS A 370 -23.24 19.41 30.77
N ARG A 371 -22.01 19.78 31.17
CA ARG A 371 -21.69 21.08 31.79
C ARG A 371 -21.27 22.16 30.79
N ALA A 372 -21.42 21.90 29.49
CA ALA A 372 -20.99 22.80 28.42
C ALA A 372 -22.00 23.92 28.15
N ASP A 373 -23.30 23.62 28.24
CA ASP A 373 -24.37 24.61 28.08
C ASP A 373 -24.68 25.33 29.41
N ASP A 374 -25.33 26.49 29.31
CA ASP A 374 -25.61 27.38 30.45
C ASP A 374 -26.50 26.72 31.50
N ARG A 375 -27.45 25.88 31.05
CA ARG A 375 -28.37 25.12 31.92
C ARG A 375 -27.74 23.85 32.47
N ARG A 376 -26.52 23.51 32.05
CA ARG A 376 -25.75 22.33 32.47
C ARG A 376 -26.53 21.01 32.32
N ARG A 377 -27.38 20.92 31.30
CA ARG A 377 -28.22 19.74 31.03
C ARG A 377 -27.76 18.94 29.81
N GLY A 378 -26.75 19.42 29.09
CA GLY A 378 -26.33 18.88 27.79
C GLY A 378 -27.16 19.44 26.63
N SER A 379 -26.59 19.32 25.43
CA SER A 379 -27.17 19.79 24.17
C SER A 379 -27.02 18.72 23.09
N GLU A 380 -28.03 18.61 22.21
CA GLU A 380 -28.01 17.78 20.98
C GLU A 380 -26.99 18.28 19.95
N MET A 381 -26.45 19.48 20.14
CA MET A 381 -25.32 19.97 19.35
C MET A 381 -24.11 19.01 19.45
N PHE A 382 -23.97 18.26 20.55
CA PHE A 382 -22.85 17.35 20.76
C PHE A 382 -23.28 15.89 20.61
N LEU A 383 -22.55 15.13 19.80
CA LEU A 383 -22.77 13.69 19.62
C LEU A 383 -21.48 12.91 19.84
N PHE A 384 -21.60 11.75 20.51
CA PHE A 384 -20.45 10.94 20.89
C PHE A 384 -20.56 9.51 20.36
N SER A 385 -19.46 8.98 19.82
CA SER A 385 -19.36 7.58 19.43
C SER A 385 -17.98 6.98 19.73
N CYS A 386 -17.86 5.66 19.67
CA CYS A 386 -16.59 4.95 19.81
C CYS A 386 -16.18 4.40 18.44
N GLN A 387 -14.88 4.44 18.12
CA GLN A 387 -14.34 3.83 16.89
C GLN A 387 -14.61 2.31 16.76
N LYS A 388 -15.09 1.66 17.84
CA LYS A 388 -15.49 0.25 17.84
C LYS A 388 -16.92 0.03 17.34
N ASP A 389 -17.72 1.08 17.25
CA ASP A 389 -19.14 0.99 16.88
C ASP A 389 -19.34 1.07 15.35
N TYR A 390 -18.27 1.35 14.60
CA TYR A 390 -18.27 1.35 13.13
C TYR A 390 -16.96 0.78 12.57
N ASN A 391 -16.98 0.20 11.37
CA ASN A 391 -15.80 -0.42 10.76
C ASN A 391 -15.83 -0.44 9.22
N LEU A 392 -14.71 -0.79 8.61
CA LEU A 392 -14.53 -0.81 7.15
C LEU A 392 -15.27 -1.96 6.44
N GLU A 393 -15.57 -3.06 7.13
CA GLU A 393 -16.26 -4.22 6.53
C GLU A 393 -17.76 -3.95 6.37
N LYS A 394 -18.32 -3.14 7.26
CA LYS A 394 -19.72 -2.69 7.24
C LYS A 394 -19.78 -1.16 7.34
N PRO A 395 -19.39 -0.40 6.30
CA PRO A 395 -19.27 1.05 6.40
C PRO A 395 -20.56 1.74 6.85
N GLU A 396 -21.73 1.22 6.46
CA GLU A 396 -23.06 1.69 6.83
C GLU A 396 -23.32 1.71 8.34
N SER A 397 -22.54 0.97 9.14
CA SER A 397 -22.59 1.02 10.60
C SER A 397 -22.40 2.43 11.16
N ILE A 398 -21.61 3.29 10.50
CA ILE A 398 -21.39 4.68 10.95
C ILE A 398 -22.64 5.55 10.87
N LEU A 399 -23.60 5.17 10.02
CA LEU A 399 -24.85 5.89 9.81
C LEU A 399 -25.95 5.41 10.75
N LYS A 400 -25.74 4.34 11.54
CA LYS A 400 -26.73 3.77 12.47
C LYS A 400 -26.84 4.61 13.75
N GLN A 401 -27.77 4.22 14.63
CA GLN A 401 -27.95 4.76 15.99
C GLN A 401 -26.78 4.42 16.91
N ILE A 402 -25.61 4.99 16.63
CA ILE A 402 -24.37 4.81 17.39
C ILE A 402 -23.86 6.13 17.99
N TRP A 403 -24.62 7.21 17.79
CA TRP A 403 -24.27 8.56 18.23
C TRP A 403 -25.09 8.91 19.45
N GLN A 404 -24.44 9.16 20.59
CA GLN A 404 -25.15 9.44 21.83
C GLN A 404 -25.01 10.90 22.24
N SER A 405 -26.13 11.53 22.58
CA SER A 405 -26.19 12.90 23.07
C SER A 405 -25.91 12.98 24.58
N PRO A 406 -25.29 14.08 25.07
CA PRO A 406 -25.21 14.36 26.50
C PRO A 406 -26.54 14.85 27.08
N LYS A 407 -27.50 15.34 26.27
CA LYS A 407 -28.78 15.94 26.74
C LYS A 407 -29.65 14.94 27.52
N ASP A 408 -29.93 13.80 26.92
CA ASP A 408 -30.93 12.82 27.40
C ASP A 408 -30.44 11.36 27.32
N ASN A 409 -29.19 11.14 26.90
CA ASN A 409 -28.61 9.83 26.63
C ASN A 409 -29.25 9.06 25.45
N SER A 410 -30.08 9.72 24.63
CA SER A 410 -30.68 9.10 23.45
C SER A 410 -29.62 8.79 22.38
N TRP A 411 -29.96 7.82 21.53
CA TRP A 411 -29.13 7.38 20.41
C TRP A 411 -29.70 7.93 19.11
N HIS A 412 -28.82 8.52 18.31
CA HIS A 412 -29.12 9.24 17.09
C HIS A 412 -28.48 8.56 15.89
N TYR A 413 -29.17 8.58 14.76
CA TYR A 413 -28.58 8.43 13.44
C TYR A 413 -27.71 9.66 13.11
N LEU A 414 -26.78 9.47 12.18
CA LEU A 414 -25.97 10.61 11.71
C LEU A 414 -26.74 11.53 10.75
N LEU A 415 -27.71 10.98 10.01
CA LEU A 415 -28.53 11.66 9.00
C LEU A 415 -29.92 12.00 9.56
N GLU A 416 -29.95 12.41 10.82
CA GLU A 416 -31.17 12.80 11.55
C GLU A 416 -31.41 14.31 11.50
#